data_AF-A0A2S5GE60-F1
#
_entry.id   AF-A0A2S5GE60-F1
#
_cell.length_a   1.000
_cell.length_b   1.000
_cell.length_c   1.000
_cell.angle_alpha   90.00
_cell.angle_beta   90.00
_cell.angle_gamma   90.00
#
_symmetry.space_group_name_H-M   'P 1'
#
loop_
_entity.id
_entity.type
_entity.pdbx_description
1 polymer ?
#
loop_
_entity_poly.entity_id
_entity_poly.type
_entity_poly.pdbx_seq_one_letter_code
_entity_poly.pdbx_strand_id
1 'polypeptide(L)'
;MKNASLLIGPALMIFIGLQLFSSVVITFILFYGWLLFIPILKYAFPKIKPTRQAVILGAGSGLLFFLFIFGGLNGLHVYLMDLNKLRVLLLEWGIEGTVEWLLVVVLLLINPILEEIYWRGFMFDRLRDKMKAGGTIFFTAFFYTLYHMLSVIPIFYGIASLAAIIPVFIAGLFFGYLREKTGSILAAIISHALSDLGIVAVYWFIIR
;
A
#
# COMPACT_ATOMS: atom_id res chain seq x y z
N MET A 1 17.85 -17.04 7.31
CA MET A 1 16.78 -17.38 6.34
C MET A 1 15.36 -17.51 6.92
N LYS A 2 15.12 -17.53 8.25
CA LYS A 2 13.78 -17.75 8.86
C LYS A 2 12.67 -16.71 8.56
N ASN A 3 12.98 -15.54 7.98
CA ASN A 3 11.98 -14.50 7.65
C ASN A 3 11.80 -14.27 6.14
N ALA A 4 12.57 -14.96 5.28
CA ALA A 4 12.55 -14.69 3.84
C ALA A 4 11.15 -14.91 3.24
N SER A 5 10.49 -16.03 3.59
CA SER A 5 9.12 -16.32 3.16
C SER A 5 8.09 -15.29 3.62
N LEU A 6 8.27 -14.70 4.81
CA LEU A 6 7.39 -13.66 5.33
C LEU A 6 7.57 -12.32 4.59
N LEU A 7 8.79 -12.03 4.12
CA LEU A 7 9.07 -10.80 3.37
C LEU A 7 8.53 -10.88 1.93
N ILE A 8 8.66 -12.04 1.27
CA ILE A 8 8.24 -12.22 -0.13
C ILE A 8 6.79 -12.70 -0.28
N GLY A 9 6.21 -13.29 0.77
CA GLY A 9 4.86 -13.86 0.75
C GLY A 9 3.79 -12.93 0.17
N PRO A 10 3.70 -11.66 0.61
CA PRO A 10 2.73 -10.72 0.05
C PRO A 10 2.90 -10.50 -1.46
N ALA A 11 4.14 -10.38 -1.95
CA ALA A 11 4.43 -10.27 -3.39
C ALA A 11 4.04 -11.52 -4.17
N LEU A 12 4.27 -12.71 -3.61
CA LEU A 12 3.82 -13.97 -4.21
C LEU A 12 2.29 -14.05 -4.29
N MET A 13 1.57 -13.61 -3.25
CA MET A 13 0.11 -13.62 -3.26
C MET A 13 -0.47 -12.69 -4.33
N ILE A 14 0.12 -11.49 -4.50
CA ILE A 14 -0.28 -10.57 -5.58
C ILE A 14 0.09 -11.15 -6.95
N PHE A 15 1.29 -11.71 -7.10
CA PHE A 15 1.70 -12.33 -8.37
C PHE A 15 0.73 -13.45 -8.79
N ILE A 16 0.38 -14.34 -7.87
CA ILE A 16 -0.57 -15.42 -8.14
C ILE A 16 -1.93 -14.83 -8.54
N GLY A 17 -2.53 -13.98 -7.70
CA GLY A 17 -3.87 -13.46 -7.98
C GLY A 17 -3.96 -12.59 -9.24
N LEU A 18 -3.01 -11.68 -9.43
CA LEU A 18 -3.11 -10.65 -10.46
C LEU A 18 -2.45 -11.06 -11.78
N GLN A 19 -1.32 -11.79 -11.74
CA GLN A 19 -0.58 -12.15 -12.95
C GLN A 19 -0.90 -13.56 -13.46
N LEU A 20 -1.21 -14.53 -12.58
CA LEU A 20 -1.60 -15.88 -13.01
C LEU A 20 -3.10 -16.03 -13.21
N PHE A 21 -3.91 -15.43 -12.33
CA PHE A 21 -5.37 -15.55 -12.37
C PHE A 21 -6.08 -14.32 -12.97
N SER A 22 -5.35 -13.22 -13.24
CA SER A 22 -5.92 -11.97 -13.77
C SER A 22 -7.15 -11.48 -12.99
N SER A 23 -7.18 -11.68 -11.67
CA SER A 23 -8.37 -11.42 -10.86
C SER A 23 -8.04 -10.63 -9.60
N VAL A 24 -8.63 -9.44 -9.47
CA VAL A 24 -8.50 -8.60 -8.26
C VAL A 24 -9.15 -9.27 -7.05
N VAL A 25 -10.27 -9.97 -7.23
CA VAL A 25 -10.95 -10.67 -6.13
C VAL A 25 -10.06 -11.78 -5.56
N ILE A 26 -9.47 -12.62 -6.42
CA ILE A 26 -8.54 -13.67 -5.98
C ILE A 26 -7.30 -13.02 -5.33
N THR A 27 -6.78 -11.95 -5.93
CA THR A 27 -5.66 -11.18 -5.37
C THR A 27 -5.96 -10.71 -3.95
N PHE A 28 -7.13 -10.14 -3.71
CA PHE A 28 -7.52 -9.64 -2.39
C PHE A 28 -7.67 -10.76 -1.37
N ILE A 29 -8.29 -11.88 -1.74
CA ILE A 29 -8.42 -13.04 -0.86
C ILE A 29 -7.03 -13.55 -0.44
N LEU A 30 -6.13 -13.74 -1.40
CA LEU A 30 -4.78 -14.26 -1.13
C LEU A 30 -3.93 -13.27 -0.32
N PHE A 31 -3.89 -12.01 -0.77
CA PHE A 31 -3.05 -10.98 -0.17
C PHE A 31 -3.51 -10.60 1.22
N TYR A 32 -4.76 -10.16 1.40
CA TYR A 32 -5.27 -9.77 2.71
C TYR A 32 -5.43 -10.96 3.65
N GLY A 33 -5.74 -12.13 3.10
CA GLY A 33 -5.70 -13.39 3.85
C GLY A 33 -4.32 -13.65 4.45
N TRP A 34 -3.24 -13.46 3.67
CA TRP A 34 -1.87 -13.57 4.17
C TRP A 34 -1.54 -12.52 5.24
N LEU A 35 -1.84 -11.24 4.95
CA LEU A 35 -1.54 -10.13 5.87
C LEU A 35 -2.24 -10.29 7.23
N LEU A 36 -3.44 -10.88 7.24
CA LEU A 36 -4.20 -11.12 8.47
C LEU A 36 -3.80 -12.41 9.18
N PHE A 37 -3.75 -13.54 8.45
CA PHE A 37 -3.59 -14.87 9.04
C PHE A 37 -2.19 -15.08 9.65
N ILE A 38 -1.15 -14.53 9.04
CA ILE A 38 0.22 -14.70 9.52
C ILE A 38 0.46 -14.05 10.90
N PRO A 39 0.09 -12.77 11.13
CA PRO A 39 0.14 -12.18 12.47
C PRO A 39 -0.73 -12.92 13.50
N ILE A 40 -1.91 -13.42 13.11
CA ILE A 40 -2.78 -14.24 13.99
C ILE A 40 -2.05 -15.51 14.44
N LEU A 41 -1.53 -16.31 13.50
CA LEU A 41 -0.83 -17.56 13.80
C LEU A 41 0.40 -17.37 14.69
N LYS A 42 1.00 -16.18 14.66
CA LYS A 42 2.19 -15.83 15.43
C LYS A 42 1.87 -15.04 16.71
N TYR A 43 0.59 -14.79 17.00
CA TYR A 43 0.13 -13.98 18.13
C TYR A 43 0.88 -12.65 18.27
N ALA A 44 1.16 -12.00 17.13
CA ALA A 44 2.08 -10.88 17.05
C ALA A 44 1.40 -9.65 16.42
N PHE A 45 0.59 -8.98 17.24
CA PHE A 45 -0.12 -7.76 16.85
C PHE A 45 0.53 -6.50 17.40
N PRO A 46 0.61 -5.43 16.60
CA PRO A 46 1.16 -4.17 17.04
C PRO A 46 0.25 -3.43 18.02
N LYS A 47 0.86 -2.49 18.75
CA LYS A 47 0.13 -1.53 19.55
C LYS A 47 -0.47 -0.45 18.64
N ILE A 48 -1.79 -0.31 18.66
CA ILE A 48 -2.50 0.82 18.07
C ILE A 48 -2.89 1.74 19.22
N LYS A 49 -2.12 2.82 19.41
CA LYS A 49 -2.38 3.80 20.47
C LYS A 49 -2.84 5.12 19.87
N PRO A 50 -4.07 5.58 20.19
CA PRO A 50 -4.57 6.88 19.77
C PRO A 50 -3.96 7.99 20.62
N THR A 51 -2.77 8.44 20.24
CA THR A 51 -2.15 9.64 20.81
C THR A 51 -2.47 10.84 19.93
N ARG A 52 -2.64 12.02 20.55
CA ARG A 52 -2.83 13.28 19.82
C ARG A 52 -1.71 13.50 18.78
N GLN A 53 -0.48 13.18 19.15
CA GLN A 53 0.67 13.25 18.24
C GLN A 53 0.52 12.32 17.03
N ALA A 54 0.08 11.07 17.23
CA ALA A 54 -0.11 10.12 16.13
C ALA A 54 -1.21 10.60 15.17
N VAL A 55 -2.31 11.13 15.70
CA VAL A 55 -3.42 11.67 14.88
C VAL A 55 -2.96 12.88 14.08
N ILE A 56 -2.27 13.85 14.70
CA ILE A 56 -1.79 15.06 14.01
C ILE A 56 -0.76 14.70 12.93
N LEU A 57 0.23 13.86 13.25
CA LEU A 57 1.24 13.44 12.27
C LEU A 57 0.61 12.65 11.12
N GLY A 58 -0.30 11.71 11.44
CA GLY A 58 -0.99 10.91 10.45
C GLY A 58 -1.87 11.75 9.52
N ALA A 59 -2.73 12.61 10.07
CA ALA A 59 -3.62 13.47 9.28
C ALA A 59 -2.84 14.50 8.46
N GLY A 60 -1.84 15.17 9.07
CA GLY A 60 -1.04 16.18 8.38
C GLY A 60 -0.23 15.59 7.23
N SER A 61 0.47 14.47 7.46
CA SER A 61 1.21 13.81 6.39
C SER A 61 0.31 13.14 5.35
N GLY A 62 -0.81 12.54 5.78
CA GLY A 62 -1.77 11.94 4.87
C GLY A 62 -2.41 12.96 3.93
N LEU A 63 -2.74 14.17 4.43
CA LEU A 63 -3.21 15.25 3.58
C LEU A 63 -2.14 15.70 2.59
N LEU A 64 -0.87 15.74 2.98
CA LEU A 64 0.23 16.06 2.06
C LEU A 64 0.36 15.01 0.96
N PHE A 65 0.29 13.72 1.28
CA PHE A 65 0.29 12.65 0.28
C PHE A 65 -0.95 12.67 -0.60
N PHE A 66 -2.14 12.90 -0.05
CA PHE A 66 -3.37 13.10 -0.80
C PHE A 66 -3.18 14.20 -1.86
N LEU A 67 -2.73 15.39 -1.44
CA LEU A 67 -2.53 16.53 -2.34
C LEU A 67 -1.45 16.25 -3.38
N PHE A 68 -0.36 15.57 -3.00
CA PHE A 68 0.69 15.17 -3.91
C PHE A 68 0.18 14.19 -4.99
N ILE A 69 -0.52 13.13 -4.58
CA ILE A 69 -1.04 12.09 -5.49
C ILE A 69 -2.14 12.66 -6.38
N PHE A 70 -3.20 13.21 -5.78
CA PHE A 70 -4.34 13.70 -6.52
C PHE A 70 -3.99 14.94 -7.35
N GLY A 71 -3.31 15.92 -6.75
CA GLY A 71 -2.90 17.14 -7.47
C GLY A 71 -1.88 16.84 -8.57
N GLY A 72 -0.89 15.98 -8.30
CA GLY A 72 0.10 15.57 -9.28
C GLY A 72 -0.52 14.86 -10.48
N LEU A 73 -1.40 13.88 -10.25
CA LEU A 73 -2.04 13.14 -11.33
C LEU A 73 -3.14 13.94 -12.02
N ASN A 74 -3.83 14.84 -11.32
CA ASN A 74 -4.77 15.77 -11.95
C ASN A 74 -4.07 16.63 -13.02
N GLY A 75 -2.87 17.15 -12.72
CA GLY A 75 -2.11 17.96 -13.68
C GLY A 75 -1.32 17.17 -14.73
N LEU A 76 -0.87 15.94 -14.42
CA LEU A 76 0.10 15.21 -15.24
C LEU A 76 -0.43 13.92 -15.89
N HIS A 77 -1.67 13.48 -15.60
CA HIS A 77 -2.18 12.19 -16.09
C HIS A 77 -2.02 11.99 -17.60
N VAL A 78 -2.22 13.03 -18.43
CA VAL A 78 -2.08 12.96 -19.90
C VAL A 78 -0.68 12.54 -20.34
N TYR A 79 0.35 12.85 -19.54
CA TYR A 79 1.74 12.49 -19.83
C TYR A 79 2.15 11.17 -19.18
N LEU A 80 1.46 10.77 -18.11
CA LEU A 80 1.85 9.65 -17.26
C LEU A 80 1.05 8.37 -17.54
N MET A 81 -0.18 8.48 -18.05
CA MET A 81 -1.13 7.38 -18.19
C MET A 81 -1.84 7.42 -19.55
N ASP A 82 -2.07 6.25 -20.14
CA ASP A 82 -3.00 6.08 -21.26
C ASP A 82 -4.36 5.66 -20.70
N LEU A 83 -5.29 6.61 -20.59
CA LEU A 83 -6.58 6.37 -19.93
C LEU A 83 -7.41 5.29 -20.62
N ASN A 84 -7.29 5.14 -21.94
CA ASN A 84 -8.04 4.10 -22.67
C ASN A 84 -7.51 2.72 -22.33
N LYS A 85 -6.18 2.54 -22.36
CA LYS A 85 -5.56 1.27 -21.94
C LYS A 85 -5.80 0.97 -20.48
N LEU A 86 -5.76 1.98 -19.61
CA LEU A 86 -6.02 1.80 -18.18
C LEU A 86 -7.46 1.34 -17.92
N ARG A 87 -8.46 1.91 -18.60
CA ARG A 87 -9.85 1.44 -18.49
C ARG A 87 -10.00 -0.02 -18.92
N VAL A 88 -9.38 -0.41 -20.05
CA VAL A 88 -9.38 -1.80 -20.52
C VAL A 88 -8.72 -2.73 -19.49
N LEU A 89 -7.56 -2.33 -18.95
CA LEU A 89 -6.86 -3.08 -17.92
C LEU A 89 -7.72 -3.29 -16.66
N LEU A 90 -8.44 -2.26 -16.22
CA LEU A 90 -9.32 -2.35 -15.06
C LEU A 90 -10.49 -3.33 -15.31
N LEU A 91 -11.04 -3.35 -16.53
CA LEU A 91 -12.06 -4.33 -16.93
C LEU A 91 -11.48 -5.75 -16.96
N GLU A 92 -10.29 -5.95 -17.51
CA GLU A 92 -9.59 -7.25 -17.51
C GLU A 92 -9.30 -7.76 -16.09
N TRP A 93 -9.06 -6.84 -15.16
CA TRP A 93 -8.89 -7.12 -13.73
C TRP A 93 -10.21 -7.38 -12.99
N GLY A 94 -11.35 -7.25 -13.66
CA GLY A 94 -12.69 -7.45 -13.11
C GLY A 94 -13.21 -6.29 -12.28
N ILE A 95 -12.65 -5.09 -12.43
CA ILE A 95 -13.09 -3.87 -11.75
C ILE A 95 -14.20 -3.23 -12.59
N GLU A 96 -15.43 -3.70 -12.37
CA GLU A 96 -16.65 -3.15 -12.98
C GLU A 96 -17.86 -3.26 -12.02
N GLY A 97 -18.85 -2.39 -12.22
CA GLY A 97 -20.12 -2.44 -11.48
C GLY A 97 -19.94 -2.38 -9.95
N THR A 98 -20.42 -3.41 -9.24
CA THR A 98 -20.33 -3.49 -7.77
C THR A 98 -18.90 -3.69 -7.26
N VAL A 99 -17.99 -4.23 -8.08
CA VAL A 99 -16.60 -4.46 -7.69
C VAL A 99 -15.83 -3.14 -7.55
N GLU A 100 -16.19 -2.10 -8.30
CA GLU A 100 -15.62 -0.75 -8.14
C GLU A 100 -15.81 -0.21 -6.73
N TRP A 101 -17.02 -0.36 -6.17
CA TRP A 101 -17.33 0.09 -4.82
C TRP A 101 -16.64 -0.75 -3.76
N LEU A 102 -16.55 -2.07 -3.98
CA LEU A 102 -15.78 -2.95 -3.11
C LEU A 102 -14.30 -2.53 -3.07
N LEU A 103 -13.71 -2.20 -4.22
CA LEU A 103 -12.34 -1.70 -4.32
C LEU A 103 -12.15 -0.44 -3.48
N VAL A 104 -13.06 0.54 -3.57
CA VAL A 104 -12.99 1.78 -2.77
C VAL A 104 -13.02 1.47 -1.28
N VAL A 105 -13.95 0.63 -0.83
CA VAL A 105 -14.05 0.25 0.59
C VAL A 105 -12.79 -0.47 1.07
N VAL A 106 -12.27 -1.39 0.26
CA VAL A 106 -11.05 -2.13 0.56
C VAL A 106 -9.86 -1.18 0.67
N LEU A 107 -9.65 -0.31 -0.32
CA LEU A 107 -8.53 0.63 -0.32
C LEU A 107 -8.59 1.64 0.84
N LEU A 108 -9.76 2.16 1.20
CA LEU A 108 -9.85 3.19 2.23
C LEU A 108 -9.85 2.65 3.67
N LEU A 109 -10.39 1.44 3.88
CA LEU A 109 -10.62 0.92 5.23
C LEU A 109 -9.79 -0.32 5.55
N ILE A 110 -9.67 -1.27 4.62
CA ILE A 110 -9.06 -2.57 4.89
C ILE A 110 -7.57 -2.52 4.62
N ASN A 111 -7.18 -1.98 3.47
CA ASN A 111 -5.82 -1.90 2.98
C ASN A 111 -4.86 -1.21 3.96
N PRO A 112 -5.08 0.06 4.35
CA PRO A 112 -4.17 0.77 5.25
C PRO A 112 -4.09 0.10 6.62
N ILE A 113 -5.12 -0.60 7.08
CA ILE A 113 -5.07 -1.29 8.38
C ILE A 113 -4.23 -2.56 8.27
N LEU A 114 -4.54 -3.45 7.31
CA LEU A 114 -3.88 -4.74 7.20
C LEU A 114 -2.41 -4.61 6.78
N GLU A 115 -2.11 -3.71 5.85
CA GLU A 115 -0.74 -3.46 5.42
C GLU A 115 0.11 -2.90 6.57
N GLU A 116 -0.40 -1.91 7.33
CA GLU A 116 0.36 -1.35 8.44
C GLU A 116 0.49 -2.33 9.62
N ILE A 117 -0.53 -3.16 9.89
CA ILE A 117 -0.42 -4.25 10.86
C ILE A 117 0.71 -5.21 10.49
N TYR A 118 0.76 -5.60 9.21
CA TYR A 118 1.76 -6.56 8.75
C TYR A 118 3.16 -5.95 8.68
N TRP A 119 3.31 -4.79 8.05
CA TRP A 119 4.62 -4.21 7.75
C TRP A 119 5.19 -3.41 8.93
N ARG A 120 4.42 -2.51 9.52
CA ARG A 120 4.88 -1.59 10.60
C ARG A 120 4.70 -2.20 11.99
N GLY A 121 3.82 -3.17 12.11
CA GLY A 121 3.72 -4.02 13.29
C GLY A 121 4.58 -5.26 13.20
N PHE A 122 4.02 -6.32 12.61
CA PHE A 122 4.56 -7.66 12.66
C PHE A 122 6.00 -7.77 12.11
N MET A 123 6.24 -7.30 10.88
CA MET A 123 7.57 -7.41 10.26
C MET A 123 8.56 -6.43 10.85
N PHE A 124 8.14 -5.20 11.15
CA PHE A 124 9.00 -4.20 11.76
C PHE A 124 9.57 -4.70 13.09
N ASP A 125 8.73 -5.20 14.00
CA ASP A 125 9.18 -5.68 15.32
C ASP A 125 10.20 -6.81 15.17
N ARG A 126 9.92 -7.79 14.31
CA ARG A 126 10.79 -8.96 14.06
C ARG A 126 12.15 -8.60 13.46
N LEU A 127 12.20 -7.54 12.67
CA LEU A 127 13.43 -7.05 12.08
C LEU A 127 14.17 -6.14 13.06
N ARG A 128 13.45 -5.32 13.84
CA ARG A 128 14.01 -4.37 14.80
C ARG A 128 14.81 -5.03 15.93
N ASP A 129 14.47 -6.27 16.27
CA ASP A 129 15.25 -7.12 17.20
C ASP A 129 16.65 -7.46 16.68
N LYS A 130 16.87 -7.38 15.36
CA LYS A 130 18.09 -7.83 14.68
C LYS A 130 18.83 -6.70 13.96
N MET A 131 18.22 -5.54 13.79
CA MET A 131 18.81 -4.41 13.09
C MET A 131 18.38 -3.07 13.67
N LYS A 132 19.15 -2.03 13.38
CA LYS A 132 18.85 -0.65 13.78
C LYS A 132 17.59 -0.13 13.08
N ALA A 133 17.02 0.95 13.61
CA ALA A 133 15.81 1.59 13.09
C ALA A 133 15.89 1.86 11.57
N GLY A 134 16.97 2.49 11.09
CA GLY A 134 17.11 2.82 9.67
C GLY A 134 17.10 1.59 8.75
N GLY A 135 17.79 0.52 9.14
CA GLY A 135 17.76 -0.75 8.39
C GLY A 135 16.36 -1.37 8.39
N THR A 136 15.67 -1.34 9.54
CA THR A 136 14.32 -1.89 9.67
C THR A 136 13.35 -1.15 8.75
N ILE A 137 13.37 0.19 8.79
CA ILE A 137 12.54 1.06 7.95
C ILE A 137 12.79 0.74 6.48
N PHE A 138 14.06 0.71 6.05
CA PHE A 138 14.44 0.42 4.68
C PHE A 138 13.92 -0.94 4.21
N PHE A 139 14.19 -2.02 4.95
CA PHE A 139 13.77 -3.36 4.55
C PHE A 139 12.25 -3.51 4.51
N THR A 140 11.53 -2.97 5.50
CA THR A 140 10.06 -3.00 5.45
C THR A 140 9.52 -2.21 4.26
N ALA A 141 10.08 -1.04 3.95
CA ALA A 141 9.67 -0.23 2.80
C ALA A 141 10.01 -0.89 1.47
N PHE A 142 11.15 -1.56 1.38
CA PHE A 142 11.58 -2.25 0.16
C PHE A 142 10.63 -3.39 -0.22
N PHE A 143 10.35 -4.29 0.74
CA PHE A 143 9.44 -5.41 0.48
C PHE A 143 7.96 -4.99 0.37
N TYR A 144 7.58 -3.91 1.07
CA TYR A 144 6.31 -3.22 0.84
C TYR A 144 6.17 -2.76 -0.62
N THR A 145 7.20 -2.12 -1.14
CA THR A 145 7.19 -1.59 -2.51
C THR A 145 7.25 -2.70 -3.56
N LEU A 146 7.92 -3.82 -3.25
CA LEU A 146 8.10 -4.93 -4.17
C LEU A 146 6.78 -5.47 -4.75
N TYR A 147 5.76 -5.66 -3.91
CA TYR A 147 4.47 -6.15 -4.41
C TYR A 147 3.65 -5.06 -5.12
N HIS A 148 3.85 -3.79 -4.76
CA HIS A 148 3.22 -2.67 -5.46
C HIS A 148 3.73 -2.54 -6.91
N MET A 149 4.93 -3.01 -7.22
CA MET A 149 5.42 -3.02 -8.60
C MET A 149 4.48 -3.78 -9.54
N LEU A 150 3.83 -4.84 -9.05
CA LEU A 150 2.94 -5.69 -9.84
C LEU A 150 1.62 -5.01 -10.22
N SER A 151 1.17 -4.03 -9.42
CA SER A 151 -0.06 -3.27 -9.68
C SER A 151 0.21 -1.88 -10.25
N VAL A 152 1.32 -1.24 -9.88
CA VAL A 152 1.65 0.14 -10.29
C VAL A 152 2.27 0.20 -11.68
N ILE A 153 3.21 -0.69 -12.03
CA ILE A 153 3.87 -0.65 -13.35
C ILE A 153 2.86 -0.70 -14.51
N PRO A 154 1.83 -1.57 -14.49
CA PRO A 154 0.84 -1.63 -15.57
C PRO A 154 -0.02 -0.37 -15.74
N ILE A 155 -0.14 0.48 -14.71
CA ILE A 155 -1.02 1.66 -14.73
C ILE A 155 -0.41 2.81 -15.54
N PHE A 156 0.91 2.93 -15.52
CA PHE A 156 1.65 4.06 -16.07
C PHE A 156 2.33 3.70 -17.39
N TYR A 157 2.53 4.69 -18.27
CA TYR A 157 3.12 4.48 -19.59
C TYR A 157 4.61 4.86 -19.66
N GLY A 158 5.39 4.11 -20.44
CA GLY A 158 6.80 4.42 -20.71
C GLY A 158 7.66 4.46 -19.43
N ILE A 159 8.58 5.41 -19.34
CA ILE A 159 9.48 5.57 -18.19
C ILE A 159 8.73 5.91 -16.88
N ALA A 160 7.52 6.46 -16.99
CA ALA A 160 6.69 6.79 -15.82
C ALA A 160 6.31 5.54 -15.03
N SER A 161 6.23 4.37 -15.67
CA SER A 161 5.95 3.08 -14.99
C SER A 161 6.97 2.71 -13.92
N LEU A 162 8.26 2.91 -14.20
CA LEU A 162 9.33 2.69 -13.24
C LEU A 162 9.42 3.85 -12.24
N ALA A 163 9.22 5.08 -12.70
CA ALA A 163 9.28 6.27 -11.84
C ALA A 163 8.18 6.28 -10.77
N ALA A 164 6.99 5.73 -11.07
CA ALA A 164 5.85 5.63 -10.16
C ALA A 164 6.12 4.76 -8.92
N ILE A 165 7.16 3.92 -8.94
CA ILE A 165 7.57 3.10 -7.79
C ILE A 165 8.28 3.94 -6.71
N ILE A 166 8.95 5.02 -7.13
CA ILE A 166 9.70 5.91 -6.23
C ILE A 166 8.80 6.53 -5.14
N PRO A 167 7.65 7.16 -5.46
CA PRO A 167 6.77 7.71 -4.42
C PRO A 167 6.20 6.64 -3.49
N VAL A 168 5.92 5.43 -3.99
CA VAL A 168 5.49 4.29 -3.15
C VAL A 168 6.58 3.90 -2.15
N PHE A 169 7.84 3.84 -2.58
CA PHE A 169 8.96 3.57 -1.69
C PHE A 169 9.18 4.68 -0.66
N ILE A 170 9.05 5.95 -1.06
CA ILE A 170 9.14 7.09 -0.15
C ILE A 170 8.04 7.05 0.90
N ALA A 171 6.78 6.78 0.52
CA ALA A 171 5.69 6.57 1.45
C ALA A 171 6.01 5.39 2.39
N GLY A 172 6.54 4.31 1.82
CA GLY A 172 7.09 3.15 2.51
C GLY A 172 8.02 3.52 3.69
N LEU A 173 9.07 4.28 3.35
CA LEU A 173 10.08 4.77 4.31
C LEU A 173 9.44 5.69 5.35
N PHE A 174 8.57 6.60 4.91
CA PHE A 174 7.94 7.58 5.78
C PHE A 174 7.01 6.97 6.82
N PHE A 175 6.18 6.00 6.43
CA PHE A 175 5.33 5.26 7.38
C PHE A 175 6.16 4.46 8.39
N GLY A 176 7.28 3.88 7.95
CA GLY A 176 8.25 3.25 8.85
C GLY A 176 8.85 4.25 9.86
N TYR A 177 9.18 5.45 9.41
CA TYR A 177 9.61 6.55 10.28
C TYR A 177 8.54 6.98 11.27
N LEU A 178 7.28 7.13 10.84
CA LEU A 178 6.16 7.45 11.74
C LEU A 178 6.00 6.39 12.83
N ARG A 179 6.08 5.10 12.46
CA ARG A 179 6.03 4.01 13.43
C ARG A 179 7.16 4.09 14.44
N GLU A 180 8.41 4.29 14.00
CA GLU A 180 9.56 4.36 14.92
C GLU A 180 9.44 5.58 15.85
N LYS A 181 9.04 6.74 15.31
CA LYS A 181 8.92 7.98 16.07
C LYS A 181 7.83 7.94 17.13
N THR A 182 6.69 7.31 16.82
CA THR A 182 5.50 7.34 17.68
C THR A 182 5.33 6.08 18.53
N GLY A 183 6.04 4.98 18.19
CA GLY A 183 5.84 3.67 18.83
C GLY A 183 4.44 3.08 18.62
N SER A 184 3.70 3.59 17.65
CA SER A 184 2.33 3.23 17.30
C SER A 184 2.20 3.20 15.78
N ILE A 185 1.39 2.29 15.25
CA ILE A 185 1.13 2.26 13.79
C ILE A 185 -0.01 3.19 13.37
N LEU A 186 -0.71 3.83 14.31
CA LEU A 186 -1.89 4.65 13.99
C LEU A 186 -1.57 5.83 13.07
N ALA A 187 -0.43 6.49 13.28
CA ALA A 187 -0.03 7.60 12.42
C ALA A 187 0.19 7.14 10.96
N ALA A 188 0.79 5.96 10.79
CA ALA A 188 0.96 5.34 9.48
C ALA A 188 -0.39 4.95 8.86
N ILE A 189 -1.31 4.32 9.62
CA ILE A 189 -2.65 3.96 9.14
C ILE A 189 -3.41 5.18 8.61
N ILE A 190 -3.45 6.28 9.38
CA ILE A 190 -4.17 7.50 8.96
C ILE A 190 -3.51 8.11 7.72
N SER A 191 -2.18 8.19 7.70
CA SER A 191 -1.42 8.74 6.58
C SER A 191 -1.66 7.93 5.30
N HIS A 192 -1.61 6.61 5.41
CA HIS A 192 -1.86 5.65 4.34
C HIS A 192 -3.30 5.76 3.83
N ALA A 193 -4.31 5.73 4.70
CA ALA A 193 -5.72 5.84 4.29
C ALA A 193 -6.02 7.13 3.51
N LEU A 194 -5.42 8.25 3.90
CA LEU A 194 -5.54 9.52 3.16
C LEU A 194 -4.74 9.52 1.85
N SER A 195 -3.63 8.78 1.79
CA SER A 195 -2.88 8.58 0.55
C SER A 195 -3.71 7.77 -0.45
N ASP A 196 -4.33 6.68 0.02
CA ASP A 196 -5.24 5.84 -0.77
C ASP A 196 -6.49 6.62 -1.20
N LEU A 197 -6.97 7.56 -0.38
CA LEU A 197 -8.02 8.51 -0.79
C LEU A 197 -7.60 9.36 -1.98
N GLY A 198 -6.31 9.73 -2.08
CA GLY A 198 -5.77 10.42 -3.26
C GLY A 198 -5.87 9.55 -4.51
N ILE A 199 -5.52 8.27 -4.39
CA ILE A 199 -5.63 7.28 -5.48
C ILE A 199 -7.10 7.08 -5.90
N VAL A 200 -7.99 6.91 -4.93
CA VAL A 200 -9.44 6.78 -5.17
C VAL A 200 -10.00 8.03 -5.83
N ALA A 201 -9.57 9.23 -5.42
CA ALA A 201 -9.98 10.48 -6.06
C ALA A 201 -9.51 10.56 -7.53
N VAL A 202 -8.27 10.15 -7.84
CA VAL A 202 -7.79 10.04 -9.22
C VAL A 202 -8.66 9.09 -10.02
N TYR A 203 -8.96 7.91 -9.47
CA TYR A 203 -9.84 6.96 -10.13
C TYR A 203 -11.21 7.56 -10.43
N TRP A 204 -11.85 8.20 -9.44
CA TRP A 204 -13.22 8.70 -9.56
C TRP A 204 -13.38 9.91 -10.49
N PHE A 205 -12.39 10.81 -10.52
CA PHE A 205 -12.49 12.09 -11.24
C PHE A 205 -11.74 12.12 -12.56
N ILE A 206 -10.85 11.16 -12.83
CA ILE A 206 -9.98 11.17 -14.02
C ILE A 206 -10.13 9.88 -14.83
N ILE A 207 -10.19 8.71 -14.17
CA ILE A 207 -10.12 7.41 -14.85
C ILE A 207 -11.52 6.91 -15.22
N ARG A 208 -12.45 6.85 -14.27
CA ARG A 208 -13.82 6.37 -14.46
C ARG A 208 -14.55 7.17 -15.55
#